data_AF-A0A6G7J3U5-F1
#
_entry.id   AF-A0A6G7J3U5-F1
#
_cell.length_a   1.000
_cell.length_b   1.000
_cell.length_c   1.000
_cell.angle_alpha   90.00
_cell.angle_beta   90.00
_cell.angle_gamma   90.00
#
_symmetry.space_group_name_H-M   'P 1'
#
loop_
_entity.id
_entity.type
_entity.pdbx_description
1 polymer ?
#
loop_
_entity_poly.entity_id
_entity_poly.type
_entity_poly.pdbx_seq_one_letter_code
_entity_poly.pdbx_strand_id
1 'polypeptide(L)' 'MGKPLFLLLLLIFSSSCVVVREYDKVYVNAEEMQLSARPCERFETNFHIYREASAGANGGKTGGGCGCN' A
#
# COMPACT_ATOMS: atom_id res chain seq x y z
N MET A 1 12.41 30.71 17.38
CA MET A 1 13.27 30.53 16.18
C MET A 1 13.41 29.05 15.72
N GLY A 2 12.82 28.05 16.38
CA GLY A 2 13.01 26.63 15.99
C GLY A 2 12.04 26.04 14.94
N LYS A 3 10.94 26.74 14.63
CA LYS A 3 9.94 26.29 13.62
C LYS A 3 10.51 26.05 12.21
N PRO A 4 11.36 26.93 11.63
CA PRO A 4 11.94 26.67 10.32
C PRO A 4 12.95 25.53 10.32
N LEU A 5 13.69 25.33 11.43
CA LEU A 5 14.64 24.22 11.58
C LEU A 5 13.93 22.86 11.58
N PHE A 6 12.78 22.77 12.25
CA PHE A 6 11.96 21.56 12.25
C PHE A 6 11.41 21.20 10.86
N LEU A 7 10.96 22.21 10.10
CA LEU A 7 10.49 22.00 8.72
C LEU A 7 11.62 21.56 7.78
N LEU A 8 12.81 22.15 7.92
CA LEU A 8 14.00 21.75 7.16
C LEU A 8 14.37 20.29 7.44
N LEU A 9 14.36 19.89 8.72
CA LEU A 9 14.67 18.54 9.14
C LEU A 9 13.69 17.52 8.52
N LEU A 10 12.39 17.82 8.53
CA LEU A 10 11.35 16.94 7.96
C LEU A 10 11.53 16.74 6.44
N LEU A 11 11.96 17.79 5.73
CA LEU A 11 12.21 17.76 4.28
C LEU A 11 13.42 16.90 3.90
N ILE A 12 14.44 16.81 4.76
CA ILE A 12 15.61 15.95 4.53
C ILE A 12 15.21 14.47 4.67
N PHE A 13 14.38 14.14 5.66
CA PHE A 13 13.94 12.77 5.91
C PHE A 13 12.98 12.21 4.85
N SER A 14 12.31 13.05 4.05
CA SER A 14 11.40 12.61 2.99
C SER A 14 12.07 12.32 1.63
N SER A 15 13.41 12.40 1.54
CA SER A 15 14.16 12.35 0.26
C SER A 15 14.59 10.96 -0.22
N SER A 16 14.11 9.87 0.38
CA SER A 16 14.62 8.50 0.11
C SER A 16 14.04 7.80 -1.13
N CYS A 17 13.11 8.41 -1.86
CA CYS A 17 12.49 7.79 -3.04
C CYS A 17 13.47 7.67 -4.21
N VAL A 18 13.61 6.47 -4.77
CA VAL A 18 14.49 6.17 -5.92
C VAL A 18 13.64 5.68 -7.09
N VAL A 19 14.05 6.04 -8.32
CA VAL A 19 13.41 5.57 -9.54
C VAL A 19 13.73 4.09 -9.76
N VAL A 20 12.69 3.26 -9.95
CA VAL A 20 12.81 1.83 -10.28
C VAL A 20 13.37 1.68 -11.69
N ARG A 21 14.38 0.82 -11.86
CA ARG A 21 15.01 0.56 -13.15
C ARG A 21 13.99 -0.09 -14.09
N GLU A 22 14.08 0.22 -15.38
CA GLU A 22 13.05 -0.19 -16.35
C GLU A 22 12.83 -1.71 -16.38
N TYR A 23 13.91 -2.49 -16.29
CA TYR A 23 13.83 -3.96 -16.29
C TYR A 23 13.25 -4.52 -14.99
N ASP A 24 13.39 -3.84 -13.85
CA ASP A 24 12.83 -4.28 -12.57
C ASP A 24 11.31 -4.08 -12.51
N LYS A 25 10.76 -3.22 -13.38
CA LYS A 25 9.31 -3.01 -13.49
C LYS A 25 8.56 -4.28 -13.91
N VAL A 26 9.24 -5.26 -14.53
CA VAL A 26 8.60 -6.55 -14.87
C VAL A 26 8.08 -7.26 -13.62
N TYR A 27 8.83 -7.19 -12.52
CA TYR A 27 8.46 -7.83 -11.26
C TYR A 27 7.34 -7.06 -10.56
N VAL A 28 7.43 -5.72 -10.54
CA VAL A 28 6.40 -4.88 -9.91
C VAL A 28 5.06 -4.97 -10.65
N ASN A 29 5.08 -5.16 -11.97
CA ASN A 29 3.88 -5.33 -12.78
C ASN A 29 3.41 -6.80 -12.87
N ALA A 30 4.07 -7.72 -12.17
CA ALA A 30 3.67 -9.11 -12.17
C ALA A 30 2.30 -9.30 -11.49
N GLU A 31 1.56 -10.32 -11.91
CA GLU A 31 0.19 -10.58 -11.44
C GLU A 31 0.13 -10.78 -9.92
N GLU A 32 1.14 -11.43 -9.36
CA GLU A 32 1.29 -11.64 -7.91
C GLU A 32 1.56 -10.36 -7.11
N MET A 33 2.06 -9.29 -7.73
CA MET A 33 2.33 -8.02 -7.05
C MET A 33 1.15 -7.04 -7.14
N GLN A 34 0.04 -7.41 -7.81
CA GLN A 34 -1.15 -6.56 -7.83
C GLN A 34 -1.75 -6.44 -6.42
N LEU A 35 -2.02 -5.21 -5.98
CA LEU A 35 -2.71 -4.92 -4.71
C LEU A 35 -4.21 -5.22 -4.81
N SER A 36 -4.56 -6.46 -5.14
CA SER A 36 -5.93 -6.95 -5.16
C SER A 36 -5.96 -8.42 -4.80
N ALA A 37 -6.96 -8.82 -4.01
CA ALA A 37 -7.15 -10.22 -3.66
C ALA A 37 -7.48 -11.05 -4.90
N ARG A 38 -6.95 -12.28 -4.96
CA ARG A 38 -7.27 -13.18 -6.07
C ARG A 38 -8.75 -13.57 -6.01
N PRO A 39 -9.42 -13.81 -7.15
CA PRO A 39 -10.82 -14.23 -7.14
C PRO A 39 -11.10 -15.48 -6.30
N CYS A 40 -10.13 -16.41 -6.21
CA CYS A 40 -10.23 -17.62 -5.39
C CYS A 40 -10.19 -17.34 -3.87
N GLU A 41 -9.60 -16.23 -3.42
CA GLU A 41 -9.44 -15.85 -2.01
C GLU A 41 -10.70 -15.16 -1.45
N ARG A 42 -11.71 -14.91 -2.29
CA ARG A 42 -12.93 -14.16 -1.91
C ARG A 42 -13.62 -14.70 -0.66
N PHE A 43 -13.66 -16.02 -0.48
CA PHE A 43 -14.28 -16.64 0.69
C PHE A 43 -13.53 -16.31 1.98
N GLU A 44 -12.20 -16.42 1.96
CA GLU A 44 -11.34 -16.10 3.10
C GLU A 44 -11.40 -14.61 3.43
N THR A 45 -11.30 -13.75 2.41
CA THR A 45 -11.43 -12.30 2.62
C THR A 45 -12.78 -11.94 3.23
N ASN A 46 -13.88 -12.53 2.76
CA ASN A 46 -15.21 -12.29 3.32
C ASN A 46 -15.31 -12.76 4.79
N PHE A 47 -14.67 -13.87 5.15
CA PHE A 47 -14.62 -14.34 6.53
C PHE A 47 -13.93 -13.31 7.45
N HIS A 48 -12.77 -12.78 7.04
CA HIS A 48 -12.06 -11.75 7.79
C HIS A 48 -12.84 -10.43 7.86
N ILE A 49 -13.50 -10.01 6.78
CA ILE A 49 -14.34 -8.80 6.78
C ILE A 49 -15.48 -8.97 7.78
N TYR A 50 -16.18 -10.10 7.74
CA TYR A 50 -17.34 -10.33 8.60
C TYR A 50 -16.95 -10.44 10.09
N ARG A 51 -15.84 -11.10 10.39
CA ARG A 51 -15.41 -11.35 11.77
C ARG A 51 -14.69 -10.16 12.41
N GLU A 52 -13.83 -9.48 11.65
CA GLU A 52 -12.89 -8.47 12.20
C GLU A 52 -13.18 -7.06 11.69
N ALA A 53 -14.23 -6.87 10.89
CA ALA A 53 -14.48 -5.61 10.18
C ALA A 53 -13.25 -5.13 9.39
N SER A 54 -12.43 -6.07 8.91
CA SER A 54 -11.20 -5.75 8.18
C SER A 54 -11.53 -5.03 6.88
N ALA A 55 -10.85 -3.91 6.63
CA ALA A 55 -10.92 -3.17 5.38
C ALA A 55 -9.53 -3.22 4.71
N GLY A 56 -9.23 -4.36 4.08
CA GLY A 56 -7.95 -4.56 3.39
C GLY A 56 -7.81 -3.65 2.17
N ALA A 57 -6.59 -3.18 1.88
CA ALA A 57 -6.27 -2.37 0.68
C ALA A 57 -6.18 -3.23 -0.58
N ASN A 58 -7.32 -3.75 -1.00
CA ASN A 58 -7.39 -4.68 -2.14
C ASN A 58 -7.69 -3.94 -3.46
N GLY A 59 -7.51 -2.61 -3.51
CA GLY A 59 -7.72 -1.79 -4.71
C GLY A 59 -9.16 -1.72 -5.23
N GLY A 60 -10.12 -2.41 -4.58
CA GLY A 60 -11.52 -2.48 -4.97
C GLY A 60 -12.45 -1.59 -4.14
N LYS A 61 -13.71 -1.42 -4.59
CA LYS A 61 -14.72 -0.54 -3.97
C LYS A 61 -15.04 -0.88 -2.51
N THR A 62 -14.87 -2.15 -2.12
CA THR A 62 -15.11 -2.64 -0.74
C THR A 62 -13.85 -2.65 0.14
N GLY A 63 -12.68 -2.29 -0.42
CA GLY A 63 -11.37 -2.36 0.26
C GLY A 63 -10.49 -1.14 -0.03
N GLY A 64 -11.08 0.06 -0.09
CA GLY A 64 -10.36 1.30 -0.38
C GLY A 64 -9.60 1.90 0.82
N GLY A 65 -9.14 1.07 1.76
CA GLY A 65 -8.39 1.51 2.93
C GLY A 65 -6.93 1.85 2.63
N CYS A 66 -6.24 2.49 3.58
CA CYS A 66 -4.79 2.75 3.56
C CYS A 66 -3.93 1.48 3.32
N GLY A 67 -4.44 0.29 3.64
CA GLY A 67 -3.65 -0.95 3.71
C GLY A 67 -2.99 -1.13 5.07
N CYS A 68 -3.42 -0.36 6.06
CA CYS A 68 -2.92 -0.33 7.42
C CYS A 68 -3.47 -1.50 8.31
N ASN A 69 -3.67 -2.72 7.79
CA ASN A 69 -3.92 -3.90 8.66
C ASN A 69 -2.61 -4.67 8.88
#